data_AF-A0AA92WKV5-F1
#
_entry.id   AF-A0AA92WKV5-F1
#
_cell.length_a   1.000
_cell.length_b   1.000
_cell.length_c   1.000
_cell.angle_alpha   90.00
_cell.angle_beta   90.00
_cell.angle_gamma   90.00
#
_symmetry.space_group_name_H-M   'P 1'
#
loop_
_entity.id
_entity.type
_entity.pdbx_description
1 polymer ?
#
loop_
_entity_poly.entity_id
_entity_poly.type
_entity_poly.pdbx_seq_one_letter_code
_entity_poly.pdbx_strand_id
1 'polypeptide(L)'
;MLYPYKYPKAKIQQLQSFVNYIMLEVVLRAKKIPDPTFSVGLVIPKYEGIIRDVNAKYILDPISNMYLDSKKLDRFHLKLLRKAVLENNRIEELCDGRFSPVRYKYLSTFFTQNFEKDMLENINTFCAKLYEKCLCFAPIYNMFGKIKEYHDLLVQDDDRCHFCGNTSLVTKYESVRNAFDHYLAKQTYPFVSVNFKNLVPACNACNSLYKKSKDILLQGEKRVKAFYPYTNQSYSIQVTIKFKKGRVYTKDLKPSDFDLECTCVGYQEQVDTWMRIYSIEKQYKAKCCSPTYKAYLTSIFDDVKNKNMSIDDSLRHYENNIDYDMNFLKVAFFKAALATII
;
A
#
# COMPACT_ATOMS: atom_id res chain seq x y z
N MET A 1 -5.48 7.61 -0.52
CA MET A 1 -5.20 7.19 -1.91
C MET A 1 -6.12 8.00 -2.80
N LEU A 2 -5.74 8.23 -4.05
CA LEU A 2 -6.53 9.03 -4.97
C LEU A 2 -7.71 8.22 -5.53
N TYR A 3 -7.43 7.00 -6.00
CA TYR A 3 -8.44 6.08 -6.54
C TYR A 3 -8.39 4.76 -5.78
N PRO A 4 -9.53 4.14 -5.40
CA PRO A 4 -9.54 2.82 -4.80
C PRO A 4 -9.40 1.71 -5.84
N TYR A 5 -8.72 0.61 -5.47
CA TYR A 5 -8.73 -0.62 -6.26
C TYR A 5 -9.98 -1.44 -5.96
N LYS A 6 -10.44 -2.19 -6.96
CA LYS A 6 -11.41 -3.28 -6.75
C LYS A 6 -10.64 -4.54 -6.33
N TYR A 7 -11.03 -5.16 -5.22
CA TYR A 7 -10.39 -6.40 -4.79
C TYR A 7 -10.83 -7.58 -5.68
N PRO A 8 -9.94 -8.19 -6.47
CA PRO A 8 -10.31 -9.28 -7.36
C PRO A 8 -10.42 -10.59 -6.58
N LYS A 9 -10.98 -11.63 -7.20
CA LYS A 9 -10.84 -13.00 -6.70
C LYS A 9 -9.63 -13.65 -7.34
N ALA A 10 -8.67 -14.10 -6.54
CA ALA A 10 -7.47 -14.77 -7.03
C ALA A 10 -7.01 -15.87 -6.08
N LYS A 11 -6.52 -17.00 -6.62
CA LYS A 11 -6.02 -18.12 -5.80
C LYS A 11 -4.90 -17.68 -4.85
N ILE A 12 -4.10 -16.68 -5.23
CA ILE A 12 -2.91 -16.28 -4.48
C ILE A 12 -3.24 -15.72 -3.09
N GLN A 13 -4.46 -15.22 -2.94
CA GLN A 13 -5.01 -14.71 -1.69
C GLN A 13 -5.08 -15.80 -0.61
N GLN A 14 -5.18 -17.08 -1.01
CA GLN A 14 -5.19 -18.21 -0.07
C GLN A 14 -3.83 -18.45 0.60
N LEU A 15 -2.75 -17.82 0.13
CA LEU A 15 -1.44 -17.93 0.78
C LEU A 15 -1.46 -17.41 2.22
N GLN A 16 -2.28 -16.40 2.51
CA GLN A 16 -2.48 -15.94 3.89
C GLN A 16 -3.12 -17.02 4.77
N SER A 17 -3.92 -17.94 4.20
CA SER A 17 -4.48 -19.06 4.94
C SER A 17 -3.42 -20.08 5.33
N PHE A 18 -2.39 -20.28 4.51
CA PHE A 18 -1.22 -21.07 4.88
C PHE A 18 -0.46 -20.44 6.06
N VAL A 19 -0.17 -19.14 6.00
CA VAL A 19 0.47 -18.42 7.11
C VAL A 19 -0.34 -18.50 8.40
N ASN A 20 -1.66 -18.24 8.33
CA ASN A 20 -2.54 -18.32 9.48
C ASN A 20 -2.57 -19.73 10.07
N TYR A 21 -2.63 -20.76 9.24
CA TYR A 21 -2.60 -22.15 9.69
C TYR A 21 -1.27 -22.48 10.40
N ILE A 22 -0.13 -22.19 9.78
CA ILE A 22 1.18 -22.46 10.38
C ILE A 22 1.34 -21.74 11.71
N MET A 23 0.96 -20.45 11.78
CA MET A 23 1.11 -19.69 13.01
C MET A 23 0.12 -20.14 14.08
N LEU A 24 -1.17 -20.24 13.78
CA LEU A 24 -2.22 -20.43 14.79
C LEU A 24 -2.44 -21.89 15.18
N GLU A 25 -2.26 -22.82 14.25
CA GLU A 25 -2.59 -24.24 14.43
C GLU A 25 -1.36 -25.11 14.72
N VAL A 26 -0.18 -24.69 14.30
CA VAL A 26 1.07 -25.46 14.46
C VAL A 26 1.99 -24.78 15.47
N VAL A 27 2.59 -23.66 15.10
CA VAL A 27 3.62 -22.97 15.88
C VAL A 27 3.08 -22.53 17.24
N LEU A 28 2.06 -21.66 17.29
CA LEU A 28 1.55 -21.10 18.55
C LEU A 28 0.73 -22.11 19.37
N ARG A 29 0.47 -23.31 18.82
CA ARG A 29 -0.13 -24.46 19.52
C ARG A 29 0.89 -25.52 19.92
N ALA A 30 2.19 -25.34 19.66
CA ALA A 30 3.24 -26.34 19.91
C ALA A 30 3.25 -26.90 21.34
N LYS A 31 2.88 -26.11 22.37
CA LYS A 31 2.73 -26.59 23.76
C LYS A 31 1.69 -27.70 23.95
N LYS A 32 0.69 -27.76 23.06
CA LYS A 32 -0.39 -28.76 23.11
C LYS A 32 -0.12 -29.96 22.20
N ILE A 33 0.95 -29.91 21.41
CA ILE A 33 1.36 -30.98 20.50
C ILE A 33 2.43 -31.80 21.23
N PRO A 34 2.28 -33.13 21.37
CA PRO A 34 3.23 -33.96 22.12
C PRO A 34 4.65 -33.92 21.56
N ASP A 35 4.80 -33.86 20.24
CA ASP A 35 6.08 -33.94 19.54
C ASP A 35 7.07 -32.88 20.00
N PRO A 36 8.29 -33.23 20.43
CA PRO A 36 9.26 -32.29 20.99
C PRO A 36 9.83 -31.34 19.94
N THR A 37 9.94 -31.80 18.69
CA THR A 37 10.47 -31.05 17.56
C THR A 37 9.43 -30.95 16.44
N PHE A 38 9.62 -29.99 15.54
CA PHE A 38 8.78 -29.88 14.36
C PHE A 38 9.11 -30.97 13.35
N SER A 39 8.08 -31.55 12.73
CA SER A 39 8.21 -32.36 11.53
C SER A 39 7.12 -31.97 10.53
N VAL A 40 7.35 -32.23 9.24
CA VAL A 40 6.38 -31.93 8.18
C VAL A 40 5.06 -32.69 8.40
N GLY A 41 5.08 -33.86 9.05
CA GLY A 41 3.87 -34.62 9.36
C GLY A 41 2.92 -33.96 10.38
N LEU A 42 3.35 -32.89 11.05
CA LEU A 42 2.48 -32.06 11.91
C LEU A 42 1.60 -31.09 11.11
N VAL A 43 1.82 -31.01 9.80
CA VAL A 43 1.12 -30.11 8.89
C VAL A 43 0.14 -30.90 8.03
N ILE A 44 -1.05 -30.35 7.79
CA ILE A 44 -2.03 -30.99 6.91
C ILE A 44 -1.44 -31.28 5.50
N PRO A 45 -1.85 -32.38 4.85
CA PRO A 45 -1.27 -32.82 3.57
C PRO A 45 -1.22 -31.73 2.49
N LYS A 46 -2.23 -30.85 2.48
CA LYS A 46 -2.31 -29.70 1.56
C LYS A 46 -1.04 -28.83 1.56
N TYR A 47 -0.41 -28.63 2.71
CA TYR A 47 0.70 -27.67 2.85
C TYR A 47 2.08 -28.32 2.97
N GLU A 48 2.16 -29.65 3.01
CA GLU A 48 3.44 -30.35 3.15
C GLU A 48 4.43 -30.01 2.04
N GLY A 49 3.99 -29.98 0.78
CA GLY A 49 4.84 -29.67 -0.37
C GLY A 49 5.43 -28.26 -0.31
N ILE A 50 4.71 -27.29 0.29
CA ILE A 50 5.24 -25.93 0.49
C ILE A 50 6.44 -25.96 1.45
N ILE A 51 6.40 -26.81 2.46
CA ILE A 51 7.43 -26.88 3.50
C ILE A 51 8.62 -27.73 3.03
N ARG A 52 8.33 -28.82 2.31
CA ARG A 52 9.33 -29.78 1.85
C ARG A 52 10.09 -29.31 0.62
N ASP A 53 9.38 -28.72 -0.35
CA ASP A 53 9.89 -28.51 -1.70
C ASP A 53 10.36 -27.06 -1.94
N VAL A 54 10.19 -26.18 -0.94
CA VAL A 54 10.78 -24.84 -0.92
C VAL A 54 12.08 -24.86 -0.14
N ASN A 55 13.02 -23.98 -0.49
CA ASN A 55 14.28 -23.83 0.21
C ASN A 55 14.08 -23.76 1.73
N ALA A 56 14.71 -24.69 2.45
CA ALA A 56 14.52 -24.88 3.90
C ALA A 56 14.78 -23.59 4.69
N LYS A 57 15.79 -22.80 4.30
CA LYS A 57 16.15 -21.53 4.95
C LYS A 57 15.03 -20.49 4.94
N TYR A 58 14.04 -20.64 4.06
CA TYR A 58 12.94 -19.69 3.91
C TYR A 58 11.66 -20.13 4.61
N ILE A 59 11.45 -21.44 4.76
CA ILE A 59 10.19 -22.03 5.25
C ILE A 59 10.44 -23.02 6.38
N LEU A 60 11.09 -24.16 6.10
CA LEU A 60 11.25 -25.25 7.08
C LEU A 60 12.02 -24.81 8.33
N ASP A 61 13.19 -24.19 8.15
CA ASP A 61 14.07 -23.79 9.25
C ASP A 61 13.38 -22.79 10.20
N PRO A 62 12.82 -21.66 9.72
CA PRO A 62 12.14 -20.74 10.62
C PRO A 62 10.89 -21.35 11.25
N ILE A 63 10.12 -22.21 10.56
CA ILE A 63 8.98 -22.90 11.19
C ILE A 63 9.46 -23.82 12.31
N SER A 64 10.53 -24.57 12.08
CA SER A 64 11.10 -25.50 13.05
C SER A 64 11.59 -24.77 14.30
N ASN A 65 12.32 -23.68 14.11
CA ASN A 65 12.82 -22.84 15.20
C ASN A 65 11.66 -22.21 15.99
N MET A 66 10.69 -21.60 15.29
CA MET A 66 9.52 -21.01 15.94
C MET A 66 8.72 -22.05 16.74
N TYR A 67 8.58 -23.27 16.24
CA TYR A 67 7.89 -24.34 16.96
C TYR A 67 8.60 -24.69 18.28
N LEU A 68 9.93 -24.85 18.24
CA LEU A 68 10.76 -25.12 19.42
C LEU A 68 10.67 -24.00 20.45
N ASP A 69 10.78 -22.75 20.01
CA ASP A 69 10.71 -21.59 20.91
C ASP A 69 9.29 -21.40 21.45
N SER A 70 8.26 -21.67 20.65
CA SER A 70 6.88 -21.59 21.10
C SER A 70 6.52 -22.61 22.18
N LYS A 71 7.25 -23.73 22.30
CA LYS A 71 7.10 -24.66 23.44
C LYS A 71 7.60 -24.08 24.76
N LYS A 72 8.49 -23.09 24.71
CA LYS A 72 9.05 -22.42 25.90
C LYS A 72 8.21 -21.20 26.31
N LEU A 73 7.64 -20.47 25.35
CA LEU A 73 6.86 -19.25 25.58
C LEU A 73 5.72 -19.41 26.59
N ASP A 74 5.59 -18.49 27.53
CA ASP A 74 4.47 -18.45 28.47
C ASP A 74 3.12 -18.09 27.79
N ARG A 75 2.04 -18.11 28.59
CA ARG A 75 0.69 -17.80 28.10
C ARG A 75 0.55 -16.35 27.62
N PHE A 76 1.29 -15.41 28.21
CA PHE A 76 1.22 -13.99 27.86
C PHE A 76 1.79 -13.75 26.46
N HIS A 77 3.02 -14.23 26.20
CA HIS A 77 3.69 -14.12 24.91
C HIS A 77 2.89 -14.81 23.80
N LEU A 78 2.35 -16.01 24.07
CA LEU A 78 1.49 -16.74 23.13
C LEU A 78 0.20 -15.97 22.81
N LYS A 79 -0.42 -15.31 23.80
CA LYS A 79 -1.61 -14.48 23.59
C LYS A 79 -1.27 -13.26 22.75
N LEU A 80 -0.12 -12.64 22.99
CA LEU A 80 0.32 -11.45 22.28
C LEU A 80 0.63 -11.73 20.80
N LEU A 81 1.29 -12.86 20.50
CA LEU A 81 1.53 -13.28 19.11
C LEU A 81 0.23 -13.65 18.39
N ARG A 82 -0.69 -14.38 19.05
CA ARG A 82 -2.02 -14.66 18.47
C ARG A 82 -2.78 -13.39 18.15
N LYS A 83 -2.76 -12.42 19.07
CA LYS A 83 -3.34 -11.08 18.86
C LYS A 83 -2.71 -10.42 17.63
N ALA A 84 -1.39 -10.43 17.51
CA ALA A 84 -0.69 -9.85 16.38
C ALA A 84 -1.05 -10.51 15.03
N VAL A 85 -1.16 -11.85 14.98
CA VAL A 85 -1.58 -12.56 13.76
C VAL A 85 -3.01 -12.18 13.37
N LEU A 86 -3.93 -12.17 14.32
CA LEU A 86 -5.35 -11.94 14.05
C LEU A 86 -5.66 -10.47 13.77
N GLU A 87 -5.22 -9.56 14.62
CA GLU A 87 -5.58 -8.15 14.55
C GLU A 87 -4.86 -7.43 13.40
N ASN A 88 -3.58 -7.70 13.16
CA ASN A 88 -2.86 -7.04 12.06
C ASN A 88 -3.47 -7.36 10.69
N ASN A 89 -4.11 -8.52 10.55
CA ASN A 89 -4.75 -8.94 9.30
C ASN A 89 -6.15 -8.34 9.07
N ARG A 90 -6.67 -7.54 10.02
CA ARG A 90 -7.92 -6.77 9.90
C ARG A 90 -7.68 -5.40 9.27
N ILE A 91 -7.07 -5.41 8.09
CA ILE A 91 -6.44 -4.22 7.49
C ILE A 91 -7.44 -3.10 7.25
N GLU A 92 -8.64 -3.41 6.74
CA GLU A 92 -9.70 -2.43 6.52
C GLU A 92 -10.11 -1.78 7.84
N GLU A 93 -10.38 -2.59 8.87
CA GLU A 93 -10.81 -2.07 10.16
C GLU A 93 -9.71 -1.32 10.92
N LEU A 94 -8.44 -1.67 10.66
CA LEU A 94 -7.28 -0.91 11.12
C LEU A 94 -7.20 0.46 10.45
N CYS A 95 -7.49 0.55 9.15
CA CYS A 95 -7.53 1.80 8.40
C CYS A 95 -8.66 2.72 8.90
N ASP A 96 -9.80 2.14 9.25
CA ASP A 96 -10.96 2.87 9.84
C ASP A 96 -10.71 3.35 11.27
N GLY A 97 -9.65 2.86 11.93
CA GLY A 97 -9.37 3.13 13.34
C GLY A 97 -10.23 2.32 14.33
N ARG A 98 -10.89 1.24 13.87
CA ARG A 98 -11.72 0.36 14.73
C ARG A 98 -10.87 -0.61 15.56
N PHE A 99 -9.64 -0.87 15.15
CA PHE A 99 -8.69 -1.74 15.86
C PHE A 99 -7.32 -1.06 15.99
N SER A 100 -6.53 -1.55 16.95
CA SER A 100 -5.14 -1.14 17.16
C SER A 100 -4.20 -2.23 16.68
N PRO A 101 -3.20 -1.91 15.86
CA PRO A 101 -2.28 -2.92 15.36
C PRO A 101 -1.23 -3.26 16.42
N VAL A 102 -0.65 -4.46 16.32
CA VAL A 102 0.48 -4.90 17.13
C VAL A 102 1.76 -4.77 16.30
N ARG A 103 2.56 -3.73 16.58
CA ARG A 103 3.83 -3.46 15.89
C ARG A 103 4.92 -4.43 16.34
N TYR A 104 5.83 -4.80 15.42
CA TYR A 104 7.03 -5.56 15.75
C TYR A 104 7.84 -4.90 16.87
N LYS A 105 8.06 -3.58 16.78
CA LYS A 105 8.74 -2.81 17.83
C LYS A 105 8.09 -2.94 19.21
N TYR A 106 6.75 -3.03 19.26
CA TYR A 106 6.02 -3.26 20.51
C TYR A 106 6.20 -4.69 21.01
N LEU A 107 6.25 -5.69 20.14
CA LEU A 107 6.58 -7.06 20.55
C LEU A 107 7.99 -7.11 21.16
N SER A 108 8.97 -6.47 20.52
CA SER A 108 10.37 -6.48 20.99
C SER A 108 10.59 -5.88 22.38
N THR A 109 9.64 -5.11 22.93
CA THR A 109 9.76 -4.60 24.31
C THR A 109 9.37 -5.65 25.36
N PHE A 110 8.65 -6.70 24.99
CA PHE A 110 8.23 -7.77 25.91
C PHE A 110 9.02 -9.07 25.71
N PHE A 111 9.46 -9.35 24.46
CA PHE A 111 10.26 -10.53 24.11
C PHE A 111 11.74 -10.24 24.37
N THR A 112 12.22 -10.52 25.59
CA THR A 112 13.52 -10.06 26.11
C THR A 112 14.57 -11.16 26.23
N GLN A 113 14.13 -12.41 26.42
CA GLN A 113 15.03 -13.57 26.49
C GLN A 113 15.56 -13.95 25.10
N ASN A 114 16.69 -14.66 25.02
CA ASN A 114 17.31 -15.01 23.74
C ASN A 114 16.34 -15.79 22.83
N PHE A 115 15.72 -16.85 23.32
CA PHE A 115 14.75 -17.63 22.53
C PHE A 115 13.47 -16.85 22.17
N GLU A 116 13.09 -15.84 22.96
CA GLU A 116 11.97 -14.95 22.65
C GLU A 116 12.33 -14.01 21.49
N LYS A 117 13.56 -13.50 21.47
CA LYS A 117 14.08 -12.69 20.35
C LYS A 117 14.24 -13.54 19.10
N ASP A 118 14.77 -14.75 19.23
CA ASP A 118 14.91 -15.72 18.13
C ASP A 118 13.55 -16.04 17.52
N MET A 119 12.51 -16.22 18.35
CA MET A 119 11.12 -16.39 17.88
C MET A 119 10.68 -15.22 16.99
N LEU A 120 10.89 -13.97 17.42
CA LEU A 120 10.52 -12.79 16.64
C LEU A 120 11.34 -12.66 15.34
N GLU A 121 12.63 -13.00 15.37
CA GLU A 121 13.49 -13.00 14.19
C GLU A 121 13.06 -14.07 13.17
N ASN A 122 12.72 -15.28 13.63
CA ASN A 122 12.22 -16.33 12.77
C ASN A 122 10.85 -15.99 12.17
N ILE A 123 9.96 -15.30 12.90
CA ILE A 123 8.70 -14.76 12.35
C ILE A 123 8.99 -13.78 11.21
N ASN A 124 9.91 -12.83 11.42
CA ASN A 124 10.30 -11.86 10.41
C ASN A 124 10.88 -12.55 9.18
N THR A 125 11.79 -13.50 9.39
CA THR A 125 12.44 -14.26 8.32
C THR A 125 11.41 -15.04 7.52
N PHE A 126 10.55 -15.81 8.17
CA PHE A 126 9.48 -16.55 7.51
C PHE A 126 8.57 -15.63 6.67
N CYS A 127 8.04 -14.57 7.28
CA CYS A 127 7.10 -13.67 6.62
C CYS A 127 7.76 -12.90 5.45
N ALA A 128 9.01 -12.45 5.62
CA ALA A 128 9.73 -11.71 4.60
C ALA A 128 10.16 -12.62 3.44
N LYS A 129 10.75 -13.78 3.72
CA LYS A 129 11.23 -14.71 2.69
C LYS A 129 10.08 -15.33 1.90
N LEU A 130 8.94 -15.60 2.54
CA LEU A 130 7.75 -16.09 1.85
C LEU A 130 7.31 -15.13 0.74
N TYR A 131 7.30 -13.83 1.00
CA TYR A 131 7.00 -12.82 -0.02
C TYR A 131 8.16 -12.63 -1.02
N GLU A 132 9.38 -12.41 -0.54
CA GLU A 132 10.51 -11.96 -1.37
C GLU A 132 11.11 -13.04 -2.25
N LYS A 133 11.03 -14.30 -1.82
CA LYS A 133 11.73 -15.43 -2.44
C LYS A 133 10.78 -16.50 -2.92
N CYS A 134 9.73 -16.81 -2.16
CA CYS A 134 8.94 -18.01 -2.42
C CYS A 134 7.83 -17.84 -3.45
N LEU A 135 7.27 -16.63 -3.65
CA LEU A 135 6.15 -16.40 -4.57
C LEU A 135 6.43 -16.80 -6.04
N CYS A 136 7.70 -16.90 -6.43
CA CYS A 136 8.12 -17.28 -7.78
C CYS A 136 8.50 -18.77 -7.89
N PHE A 137 8.36 -19.58 -6.83
CA PHE A 137 8.70 -21.00 -6.85
C PHE A 137 7.51 -21.88 -7.19
N ALA A 138 7.77 -22.97 -7.91
CA ALA A 138 6.74 -23.89 -8.43
C ALA A 138 5.80 -24.43 -7.34
N PRO A 139 6.28 -24.86 -6.15
CA PRO A 139 5.38 -25.32 -5.09
C PRO A 139 4.35 -24.26 -4.66
N ILE A 140 4.73 -22.97 -4.72
CA ILE A 140 3.85 -21.85 -4.37
C ILE A 140 2.94 -21.50 -5.56
N TYR A 141 3.50 -21.17 -6.73
CA TYR A 141 2.67 -20.66 -7.83
C TYR A 141 1.79 -21.75 -8.47
N ASN A 142 2.13 -23.03 -8.37
CA ASN A 142 1.25 -24.10 -8.84
C ASN A 142 0.01 -24.22 -7.95
N MET A 143 0.17 -24.04 -6.63
CA MET A 143 -0.94 -24.10 -5.68
C MET A 143 -1.77 -22.80 -5.65
N PHE A 144 -1.08 -21.66 -5.70
CA PHE A 144 -1.68 -20.35 -5.41
C PHE A 144 -1.77 -19.42 -6.64
N GLY A 145 -1.22 -19.79 -7.79
CA GLY A 145 -1.15 -18.92 -8.96
C GLY A 145 0.02 -17.93 -8.89
N LYS A 146 0.26 -17.24 -10.01
CA LYS A 146 1.43 -16.35 -10.15
C LYS A 146 1.11 -14.95 -9.65
N ILE A 147 2.10 -14.31 -9.03
CA ILE A 147 1.95 -12.92 -8.57
C ILE A 147 1.68 -11.93 -9.71
N LYS A 148 2.17 -12.20 -10.93
CA LYS A 148 1.88 -11.37 -12.11
C LYS A 148 0.41 -11.41 -12.49
N GLU A 149 -0.22 -12.59 -12.47
CA GLU A 149 -1.65 -12.73 -12.76
C GLU A 149 -2.49 -11.89 -11.79
N TYR A 150 -2.11 -11.87 -10.50
CA TYR A 150 -2.76 -11.00 -9.52
C TYR A 150 -2.54 -9.50 -9.80
N HIS A 151 -1.33 -9.11 -10.22
CA HIS A 151 -1.06 -7.74 -10.63
C HIS A 151 -1.95 -7.33 -11.82
N ASP A 152 -1.97 -8.15 -12.87
CA ASP A 152 -2.73 -7.91 -14.09
C ASP A 152 -4.24 -7.82 -13.81
N LEU A 153 -4.75 -8.62 -12.87
CA LEU A 153 -6.13 -8.53 -12.39
C LEU A 153 -6.47 -7.17 -11.78
N LEU A 154 -5.52 -6.56 -11.07
CA LEU A 154 -5.70 -5.28 -10.38
C LEU A 154 -5.55 -4.07 -11.30
N VAL A 155 -4.53 -4.07 -12.15
CA VAL A 155 -4.24 -2.90 -13.01
C VAL A 155 -5.05 -2.92 -14.30
N GLN A 156 -5.38 -4.09 -14.85
CA GLN A 156 -6.01 -4.21 -16.16
C GLN A 156 -5.29 -3.34 -17.21
N ASP A 157 -6.03 -2.45 -17.88
CA ASP A 157 -5.56 -1.43 -18.80
C ASP A 157 -5.44 -0.04 -18.16
N ASP A 158 -5.69 0.09 -16.86
CA ASP A 158 -5.54 1.33 -16.10
C ASP A 158 -4.06 1.56 -15.75
N ASP A 159 -3.42 2.45 -16.49
CA ASP A 159 -2.04 2.85 -16.26
C ASP A 159 -1.90 3.90 -15.15
N ARG A 160 -2.97 4.36 -14.50
CA ARG A 160 -2.84 5.43 -13.51
C ARG A 160 -2.29 4.87 -12.21
N CYS A 161 -1.35 5.56 -11.59
CA CYS A 161 -1.03 5.26 -10.19
C CYS A 161 -2.17 5.70 -9.27
N HIS A 162 -2.89 4.76 -8.68
CA HIS A 162 -4.00 5.01 -7.76
C HIS A 162 -3.62 5.77 -6.48
N PHE A 163 -2.32 5.91 -6.19
CA PHE A 163 -1.84 6.72 -5.08
C PHE A 163 -1.66 8.19 -5.45
N CYS A 164 -1.06 8.53 -6.58
CA CYS A 164 -0.74 9.94 -6.89
C CYS A 164 -1.33 10.46 -8.20
N GLY A 165 -1.77 9.59 -9.11
CA GLY A 165 -2.20 9.97 -10.46
C GLY A 165 -1.11 10.54 -11.38
N ASN A 166 0.12 10.72 -10.90
CA ASN A 166 1.18 11.46 -11.61
C ASN A 166 2.12 10.60 -12.47
N THR A 167 2.34 9.34 -12.09
CA THR A 167 3.27 8.43 -12.79
C THR A 167 2.51 7.21 -13.22
N SER A 168 2.69 6.78 -14.47
CA SER A 168 2.02 5.60 -14.99
C SER A 168 2.52 4.30 -14.33
N LEU A 169 1.61 3.34 -14.24
CA LEU A 169 1.83 1.94 -13.94
C LEU A 169 2.03 1.18 -15.25
N VAL A 170 2.65 0.01 -15.12
CA VAL A 170 2.72 -1.02 -16.13
C VAL A 170 1.35 -1.73 -16.15
N THR A 171 0.73 -1.87 -17.32
CA THR A 171 -0.58 -2.51 -17.46
C THR A 171 -0.44 -4.02 -17.72
N LYS A 172 -1.57 -4.73 -17.84
CA LYS A 172 -1.59 -6.18 -18.13
C LYS A 172 -0.93 -6.57 -19.46
N TYR A 173 -0.78 -5.62 -20.38
CA TYR A 173 -0.25 -5.86 -21.72
C TYR A 173 1.29 -5.97 -21.75
N GLU A 174 1.94 -5.74 -20.61
CA GLU A 174 3.39 -5.82 -20.47
C GLU A 174 3.83 -7.13 -19.82
N SER A 175 5.05 -7.56 -20.14
CA SER A 175 5.64 -8.78 -19.58
C SER A 175 6.12 -8.61 -18.13
N VAL A 176 6.38 -7.36 -17.72
CA VAL A 176 6.83 -6.99 -16.39
C VAL A 176 5.65 -6.52 -15.51
N ARG A 177 5.93 -6.20 -14.25
CA ARG A 177 4.94 -5.64 -13.32
C ARG A 177 5.57 -4.58 -12.44
N ASN A 178 4.75 -3.66 -11.91
CA ASN A 178 5.22 -2.82 -10.81
C ASN A 178 5.46 -3.67 -9.55
N ALA A 179 6.27 -3.13 -8.64
CA ALA A 179 6.39 -3.68 -7.30
C ALA A 179 5.10 -3.40 -6.51
N PHE A 180 4.64 -4.39 -5.75
CA PHE A 180 3.56 -4.17 -4.78
C PHE A 180 4.10 -3.33 -3.62
N ASP A 181 3.39 -2.27 -3.28
CA ASP A 181 3.50 -1.63 -1.97
C ASP A 181 2.89 -2.56 -0.91
N HIS A 182 3.58 -2.68 0.21
CA HIS A 182 2.99 -3.25 1.42
C HIS A 182 2.33 -2.10 2.17
N TYR A 183 1.03 -1.93 1.96
CA TYR A 183 0.28 -0.78 2.46
C TYR A 183 0.58 -0.55 3.95
N LEU A 184 0.38 -1.58 4.76
CA LEU A 184 1.01 -1.74 6.06
C LEU A 184 2.39 -2.37 5.89
N ALA A 185 3.45 -1.63 6.25
CA ALA A 185 4.82 -2.04 6.00
C ALA A 185 5.16 -3.37 6.71
N LYS A 186 5.66 -4.35 5.96
CA LYS A 186 6.02 -5.69 6.49
C LYS A 186 7.08 -5.68 7.60
N GLN A 187 7.96 -4.67 7.61
CA GLN A 187 8.97 -4.50 8.67
C GLN A 187 8.32 -4.09 10.00
N THR A 188 7.17 -3.41 9.94
CA THR A 188 6.40 -3.00 11.13
C THR A 188 5.39 -4.06 11.51
N TYR A 189 4.78 -4.73 10.52
CA TYR A 189 3.71 -5.71 10.66
C TYR A 189 4.04 -6.97 9.85
N PRO A 190 4.80 -7.94 10.40
CA PRO A 190 5.28 -9.08 9.62
C PRO A 190 4.16 -9.99 9.11
N PHE A 191 3.12 -10.21 9.92
CA PHE A 191 2.01 -11.14 9.61
C PHE A 191 1.11 -10.72 8.44
N VAL A 192 1.27 -9.51 7.90
CA VAL A 192 0.54 -9.04 6.71
C VAL A 192 1.39 -9.06 5.44
N SER A 193 2.61 -9.63 5.48
CA SER A 193 3.56 -9.61 4.35
C SER A 193 3.03 -10.27 3.09
N VAL A 194 2.20 -11.31 3.23
CA VAL A 194 1.55 -12.04 2.12
C VAL A 194 0.03 -11.96 2.19
N ASN A 195 -0.51 -11.04 2.99
CA ASN A 195 -1.93 -10.75 2.95
C ASN A 195 -2.20 -9.89 1.71
N PHE A 196 -2.84 -10.45 0.70
CA PHE A 196 -3.11 -9.75 -0.55
C PHE A 196 -4.12 -8.59 -0.41
N LYS A 197 -4.79 -8.46 0.74
CA LYS A 197 -5.51 -7.23 1.13
C LYS A 197 -4.59 -6.08 1.55
N ASN A 198 -3.28 -6.35 1.69
CA ASN A 198 -2.22 -5.40 2.03
C ASN A 198 -1.31 -5.03 0.85
N LEU A 199 -1.38 -5.78 -0.26
CA LEU A 199 -0.41 -5.72 -1.35
C LEU A 199 -0.99 -5.03 -2.57
N VAL A 200 -0.57 -3.78 -2.80
CA VAL A 200 -1.21 -2.89 -3.78
C VAL A 200 -0.22 -2.45 -4.87
N PRO A 201 -0.56 -2.50 -6.17
CA PRO A 201 0.27 -1.94 -7.22
C PRO A 201 0.49 -0.44 -7.00
N ALA A 202 1.74 0.00 -7.09
CA ALA A 202 2.11 1.39 -6.87
C ALA A 202 3.25 1.78 -7.80
N CYS A 203 3.27 3.06 -8.23
CA CYS A 203 4.40 3.57 -8.99
C CYS A 203 5.66 3.62 -8.11
N ASN A 204 6.84 3.60 -8.74
CA ASN A 204 8.12 3.62 -8.03
C ASN A 204 8.25 4.84 -7.10
N ALA A 205 7.80 6.01 -7.54
CA ALA A 205 7.84 7.23 -6.74
C ALA A 205 7.05 7.08 -5.42
N CYS A 206 5.80 6.61 -5.51
CA CYS A 206 4.95 6.43 -4.33
C CYS A 206 5.52 5.37 -3.37
N ASN A 207 5.88 4.20 -3.89
CA ASN A 207 6.34 3.07 -3.08
C ASN A 207 7.75 3.29 -2.52
N SER A 208 8.72 3.52 -3.40
CA SER A 208 10.15 3.43 -3.07
C SER A 208 10.77 4.78 -2.66
N LEU A 209 10.23 5.92 -3.14
CA LEU A 209 10.80 7.24 -2.85
C LEU A 209 10.09 7.94 -1.69
N TYR A 210 8.76 7.96 -1.69
CA TYR A 210 7.99 8.76 -0.72
C TYR A 210 7.48 7.97 0.49
N LYS A 211 6.79 6.85 0.29
CA LYS A 211 6.21 6.06 1.38
C LYS A 211 7.29 5.34 2.18
N LYS A 212 8.13 4.54 1.51
CA LYS A 212 9.13 3.67 2.16
C LYS A 212 8.47 2.82 3.26
N SER A 213 8.98 2.90 4.49
CA SER A 213 8.50 2.22 5.68
C SER A 213 7.64 3.10 6.60
N LYS A 214 7.19 4.30 6.16
CA LYS A 214 6.31 5.15 6.96
C LYS A 214 5.06 4.38 7.39
N ASP A 215 4.72 4.50 8.67
CA ASP A 215 3.52 3.86 9.20
C ASP A 215 2.28 4.65 8.78
N ILE A 216 1.40 3.99 8.02
CA ILE A 216 0.15 4.57 7.56
C ILE A 216 -0.84 4.76 8.71
N LEU A 217 -0.82 3.85 9.69
CA LEU A 217 -1.79 3.83 10.78
C LEU A 217 -1.42 4.80 11.90
N LEU A 218 -0.17 5.27 11.93
CA LEU A 218 0.39 6.07 13.02
C LEU A 218 1.11 7.32 12.51
N GLN A 219 0.92 8.43 13.22
CA GLN A 219 1.76 9.62 13.13
C GLN A 219 2.51 9.78 14.45
N GLY A 220 3.77 9.34 14.46
CA GLY A 220 4.48 9.08 15.72
C GLY A 220 3.78 7.94 16.47
N GLU A 221 3.23 8.24 17.63
CA GLU A 221 2.45 7.30 18.44
C GLU A 221 0.93 7.55 18.37
N LYS A 222 0.49 8.62 17.69
CA LYS A 222 -0.93 8.94 17.51
C LYS A 222 -1.55 8.05 16.44
N ARG A 223 -2.64 7.34 16.77
CA ARG A 223 -3.45 6.65 15.77
C ARG A 223 -4.14 7.65 14.85
N VAL A 224 -4.09 7.34 13.56
CA VAL A 224 -4.78 8.08 12.51
C VAL A 224 -5.55 7.11 11.62
N LYS A 225 -6.59 7.62 10.97
CA LYS A 225 -7.30 6.91 9.90
C LYS A 225 -6.55 6.99 8.57
N ALA A 226 -6.79 6.00 7.73
CA ALA A 226 -6.24 5.92 6.39
C ALA A 226 -7.29 5.36 5.41
N PHE A 227 -7.12 5.64 4.12
CA PHE A 227 -7.95 5.01 3.09
C PHE A 227 -7.60 3.53 2.95
N TYR A 228 -8.55 2.63 3.17
CA TYR A 228 -8.34 1.22 2.81
C TYR A 228 -8.17 1.08 1.28
N PRO A 229 -7.12 0.41 0.77
CA PRO A 229 -6.85 0.37 -0.67
C PRO A 229 -7.91 -0.29 -1.54
N TYR A 230 -8.75 -1.13 -0.92
CA TYR A 230 -9.72 -1.95 -1.63
C TYR A 230 -11.13 -1.63 -1.17
N THR A 231 -11.81 -0.71 -1.85
CA THR A 231 -13.17 -0.35 -1.47
C THR A 231 -14.04 -0.13 -2.70
N ASN A 232 -15.32 -0.45 -2.54
CA ASN A 232 -16.36 -0.09 -3.51
C ASN A 232 -16.98 1.28 -3.19
N GLN A 233 -16.60 1.89 -2.06
CA GLN A 233 -17.06 3.23 -1.71
C GLN A 233 -16.39 4.26 -2.62
N SER A 234 -17.21 5.07 -3.28
CA SER A 234 -16.75 6.23 -4.01
C SER A 234 -16.51 7.39 -3.04
N TYR A 235 -15.36 8.04 -3.17
CA TYR A 235 -15.07 9.33 -2.56
C TYR A 235 -14.41 10.21 -3.61
N SER A 236 -14.52 11.54 -3.45
CA SER A 236 -13.95 12.50 -4.38
C SER A 236 -13.05 13.46 -3.62
N ILE A 237 -11.75 13.40 -3.90
CA ILE A 237 -10.78 14.35 -3.35
C ILE A 237 -10.77 15.58 -4.25
N GLN A 238 -11.13 16.73 -3.68
CA GLN A 238 -11.05 18.02 -4.36
C GLN A 238 -9.68 18.65 -4.12
N VAL A 239 -9.02 19.09 -5.19
CA VAL A 239 -7.76 19.83 -5.11
C VAL A 239 -8.06 21.31 -5.31
N THR A 240 -7.61 22.13 -4.37
CA THR A 240 -7.73 23.59 -4.43
C THR A 240 -6.34 24.20 -4.50
N ILE A 241 -6.13 25.13 -5.43
CA ILE A 241 -4.89 25.89 -5.57
C ILE A 241 -5.18 27.37 -5.35
N LYS A 242 -4.30 28.06 -4.64
CA LYS A 242 -4.38 29.51 -4.44
C LYS A 242 -3.03 30.16 -4.73
N PHE A 243 -2.94 30.88 -5.83
CA PHE A 243 -1.72 31.61 -6.20
C PHE A 243 -1.53 32.86 -5.35
N LYS A 244 -0.27 33.16 -5.04
CA LYS A 244 0.14 34.49 -4.60
C LYS A 244 0.00 35.48 -5.77
N LYS A 245 -0.33 36.72 -5.44
CA LYS A 245 -0.59 37.78 -6.41
C LYS A 245 0.52 37.90 -7.46
N GLY A 246 0.15 37.84 -8.73
CA GLY A 246 1.06 38.05 -9.87
C GLY A 246 2.08 36.94 -10.11
N ARG A 247 2.02 35.79 -9.41
CA ARG A 247 3.04 34.74 -9.53
C ARG A 247 2.78 33.72 -10.63
N VAL A 248 1.52 33.38 -10.93
CA VAL A 248 1.18 32.27 -11.84
C VAL A 248 1.74 32.42 -13.26
N TYR A 249 1.80 33.65 -13.79
CA TYR A 249 2.28 33.96 -15.14
C TYR A 249 3.78 34.28 -15.21
N THR A 250 4.54 34.20 -14.11
CA THR A 250 5.99 34.43 -14.16
C THR A 250 6.70 33.26 -14.83
N LYS A 251 7.89 33.48 -15.40
CA LYS A 251 8.70 32.39 -15.97
C LYS A 251 9.20 31.42 -14.89
N ASP A 252 9.41 31.91 -13.67
CA ASP A 252 10.05 31.22 -12.54
C ASP A 252 9.07 30.80 -11.42
N LEU A 253 7.88 30.28 -11.77
CA LEU A 253 6.88 29.82 -10.79
C LEU A 253 7.47 28.75 -9.86
N LYS A 254 7.45 28.98 -8.55
CA LYS A 254 8.02 28.08 -7.52
C LYS A 254 6.93 27.44 -6.67
N PRO A 255 7.21 26.29 -6.02
CA PRO A 255 6.28 25.65 -5.08
C PRO A 255 5.79 26.57 -3.93
N SER A 256 6.59 27.57 -3.56
CA SER A 256 6.24 28.56 -2.52
C SER A 256 5.32 29.68 -3.01
N ASP A 257 5.01 29.74 -4.31
CA ASP A 257 4.21 30.80 -4.91
C ASP A 257 2.69 30.53 -4.86
N PHE A 258 2.29 29.36 -4.35
CA PHE A 258 0.90 29.00 -4.20
C PHE A 258 0.71 27.98 -3.08
N ASP A 259 -0.49 28.01 -2.52
CA ASP A 259 -0.96 27.00 -1.59
C ASP A 259 -1.72 25.93 -2.38
N LEU A 260 -1.62 24.68 -1.91
CA LEU A 260 -2.34 23.54 -2.46
C LEU A 260 -2.96 22.79 -1.30
N GLU A 261 -4.27 22.57 -1.38
CA GLU A 261 -5.05 21.86 -0.39
C GLU A 261 -5.81 20.72 -1.08
N CYS A 262 -5.93 19.58 -0.39
CA CYS A 262 -6.79 18.48 -0.79
C CYS A 262 -7.86 18.30 0.27
N THR A 263 -9.13 18.29 -0.13
CA THR A 263 -10.26 18.07 0.77
C THR A 263 -11.13 16.90 0.33
N CYS A 264 -11.76 16.21 1.27
CA CYS A 264 -12.73 15.16 0.97
C CYS A 264 -13.81 15.07 2.04
N VAL A 265 -15.06 15.28 1.66
CA VAL A 265 -16.21 15.24 2.57
C VAL A 265 -16.30 13.88 3.24
N GLY A 266 -16.25 13.87 4.58
CA GLY A 266 -16.30 12.64 5.39
C GLY A 266 -14.98 11.87 5.50
N TYR A 267 -13.92 12.26 4.79
CA TYR A 267 -12.66 11.52 4.73
C TYR A 267 -11.40 12.39 4.90
N GLN A 268 -11.52 13.57 5.53
CA GLN A 268 -10.39 14.51 5.63
C GLN A 268 -9.17 13.91 6.35
N GLU A 269 -9.38 13.18 7.45
CA GLU A 269 -8.27 12.53 8.17
C GLU A 269 -7.50 11.53 7.28
N GLN A 270 -8.22 10.78 6.44
CA GLN A 270 -7.63 9.84 5.49
C GLN A 270 -6.87 10.58 4.36
N VAL A 271 -7.37 11.76 3.94
CA VAL A 271 -6.68 12.65 2.99
C VAL A 271 -5.39 13.16 3.59
N ASP A 272 -5.40 13.64 4.83
CA ASP A 272 -4.22 14.15 5.53
C ASP A 272 -3.15 13.05 5.67
N THR A 273 -3.56 11.84 6.06
CA THR A 273 -2.68 10.66 6.08
C THR A 273 -2.12 10.37 4.70
N TRP A 274 -2.95 10.35 3.66
CA TRP A 274 -2.50 10.11 2.29
C TRP A 274 -1.49 11.17 1.81
N MET A 275 -1.76 12.45 2.05
CA MET A 275 -0.85 13.54 1.69
C MET A 275 0.50 13.40 2.40
N ARG A 276 0.50 13.09 3.70
CA ARG A 276 1.71 12.88 4.51
C ARG A 276 2.54 11.69 4.04
N ILE A 277 1.87 10.55 3.85
CA ILE A 277 2.55 9.27 3.55
C ILE A 277 3.23 9.35 2.19
N TYR A 278 2.50 9.82 1.17
CA TYR A 278 2.98 9.86 -0.20
C TYR A 278 3.57 11.22 -0.60
N SER A 279 3.66 12.19 0.31
CA SER A 279 4.19 13.54 0.04
C SER A 279 3.52 14.21 -1.16
N ILE A 280 2.18 14.12 -1.21
CA ILE A 280 1.38 14.51 -2.38
C ILE A 280 1.52 16.00 -2.69
N GLU A 281 1.45 16.87 -1.68
CA GLU A 281 1.59 18.31 -1.87
C GLU A 281 2.91 18.65 -2.58
N LYS A 282 4.03 18.07 -2.14
CA LYS A 282 5.33 18.25 -2.77
C LYS A 282 5.33 17.78 -4.22
N GLN A 283 4.75 16.60 -4.50
CA GLN A 283 4.68 16.06 -5.85
C GLN A 283 3.86 16.96 -6.78
N TYR A 284 2.67 17.38 -6.34
CA TYR A 284 1.77 18.20 -7.14
C TYR A 284 2.31 19.61 -7.36
N LYS A 285 2.86 20.24 -6.31
CA LYS A 285 3.50 21.55 -6.47
C LYS A 285 4.66 21.51 -7.46
N ALA A 286 5.52 20.48 -7.38
CA ALA A 286 6.61 20.30 -8.34
C ALA A 286 6.10 20.11 -9.77
N LYS A 287 5.01 19.35 -9.96
CA LYS A 287 4.38 19.14 -11.26
C LYS A 287 3.81 20.45 -11.85
N CYS A 288 3.07 21.22 -11.07
CA CYS A 288 2.51 22.51 -11.45
C CYS A 288 3.58 23.56 -11.83
N CYS A 289 4.79 23.48 -11.25
CA CYS A 289 5.91 24.35 -11.61
C CYS A 289 6.65 23.94 -12.89
N SER A 290 6.29 22.80 -13.51
CA SER A 290 6.95 22.33 -14.74
C SER A 290 6.58 23.20 -15.95
N PRO A 291 7.48 23.38 -16.94
CA PRO A 291 7.15 24.07 -18.19
C PRO A 291 5.93 23.47 -18.90
N THR A 292 5.74 22.16 -18.79
CA THR A 292 4.59 21.43 -19.37
C THR A 292 3.26 21.92 -18.83
N TYR A 293 3.13 22.12 -17.52
CA TYR A 293 1.87 22.61 -16.92
C TYR A 293 1.55 24.05 -17.34
N LYS A 294 2.57 24.89 -17.52
CA LYS A 294 2.40 26.24 -18.09
C LYS A 294 1.95 26.19 -19.54
N ALA A 295 2.52 25.29 -20.34
CA ALA A 295 2.09 25.09 -21.72
C ALA A 295 0.61 24.66 -21.82
N TYR A 296 0.14 23.80 -20.90
CA TYR A 296 -1.29 23.45 -20.84
C TYR A 296 -2.19 24.61 -20.43
N LEU A 297 -1.72 25.54 -19.59
CA LEU A 297 -2.49 26.76 -19.33
C LEU A 297 -2.54 27.65 -20.58
N THR A 298 -1.45 27.75 -21.34
CA THR A 298 -1.42 28.47 -22.62
C THR A 298 -2.42 27.91 -23.63
N SER A 299 -2.59 26.58 -23.68
CA SER A 299 -3.54 25.98 -24.63
C SER A 299 -5.00 26.39 -24.38
N ILE A 300 -5.38 26.69 -23.13
CA ILE A 300 -6.70 27.27 -22.84
C ILE A 300 -6.86 28.63 -23.53
N PHE A 301 -5.83 29.49 -23.48
CA PHE A 301 -5.87 30.79 -24.16
C PHE A 301 -5.85 30.65 -25.69
N ASP A 302 -5.14 29.66 -26.22
CA ASP A 302 -5.10 29.38 -27.65
C ASP A 302 -6.45 28.86 -28.17
N ASP A 303 -7.17 28.04 -27.39
CA ASP A 303 -8.54 27.62 -27.73
C ASP A 303 -9.48 28.83 -27.85
N VAL A 304 -9.36 29.79 -26.93
CA VAL A 304 -10.16 31.03 -26.97
C VAL A 304 -9.81 31.85 -28.21
N LYS A 305 -8.51 32.07 -28.47
CA LYS A 305 -8.05 32.95 -29.56
C LYS A 305 -8.24 32.34 -30.95
N ASN A 306 -7.94 31.05 -31.11
CA ASN A 306 -7.81 30.42 -32.43
C ASN A 306 -9.03 29.55 -32.79
N LYS A 307 -9.78 29.05 -31.80
CA LYS A 307 -10.94 28.17 -32.04
C LYS A 307 -12.27 28.84 -31.68
N ASN A 308 -12.25 30.10 -31.24
CA ASN A 308 -13.44 30.86 -30.84
C ASN A 308 -14.27 30.15 -29.74
N MET A 309 -13.59 29.39 -28.86
CA MET A 309 -14.20 28.70 -27.73
C MET A 309 -14.27 29.60 -26.50
N SER A 310 -15.27 29.42 -25.64
CA SER A 310 -15.24 30.06 -24.32
C SER A 310 -14.22 29.37 -23.41
N ILE A 311 -13.74 30.10 -22.39
CA ILE A 311 -12.90 29.52 -21.33
C ILE A 311 -13.60 28.33 -20.66
N ASP A 312 -14.89 28.47 -20.38
CA ASP A 312 -15.69 27.45 -19.72
C ASP A 312 -15.82 26.19 -20.58
N ASP A 313 -16.01 26.33 -21.90
CA ASP A 313 -16.08 25.19 -22.81
C ASP A 313 -14.73 24.45 -22.89
N SER A 314 -13.62 25.20 -22.93
CA SER A 314 -12.28 24.60 -22.91
C SER A 314 -12.01 23.84 -21.60
N LEU A 315 -12.35 24.44 -20.44
CA LEU A 315 -12.24 23.77 -19.13
C LEU A 315 -13.10 22.51 -19.03
N ARG A 316 -14.32 22.54 -19.58
CA ARG A 316 -15.26 21.41 -19.54
C ARG A 316 -14.68 20.15 -20.19
N HIS A 317 -13.82 20.27 -21.20
CA HIS A 317 -13.14 19.11 -21.80
C HIS A 317 -12.24 18.38 -20.80
N TYR A 318 -11.52 19.12 -19.95
CA TYR A 318 -10.68 18.54 -18.90
C TYR A 318 -11.53 17.96 -17.77
N GLU A 319 -12.61 18.64 -17.39
CA GLU A 319 -13.55 18.19 -16.35
C GLU A 319 -14.27 16.89 -16.73
N ASN A 320 -14.70 16.76 -17.98
CA ASN A 320 -15.33 15.52 -18.46
C ASN A 320 -14.37 14.31 -18.45
N ASN A 321 -13.07 14.54 -18.36
CA ASN A 321 -12.02 13.53 -18.32
C ASN A 321 -11.17 13.66 -17.04
N ILE A 322 -11.78 14.03 -15.92
CA ILE A 322 -11.08 14.46 -14.69
C ILE A 322 -10.04 13.45 -14.18
N ASP A 323 -10.31 12.16 -14.35
CA ASP A 323 -9.45 11.12 -13.79
C ASP A 323 -8.25 10.76 -14.69
N TYR A 324 -8.14 11.35 -15.89
CA TYR A 324 -7.09 11.06 -16.88
C TYR A 324 -6.08 12.20 -16.97
N ASP A 325 -4.82 11.86 -17.30
CA ASP A 325 -3.73 12.83 -17.52
C ASP A 325 -3.64 13.93 -16.45
N MET A 326 -3.88 13.55 -15.18
CA MET A 326 -3.93 14.46 -14.03
C MET A 326 -4.91 15.63 -14.17
N ASN A 327 -6.01 15.49 -14.89
CA ASN A 327 -6.97 16.57 -15.09
C ASN A 327 -7.53 17.09 -13.76
N PHE A 328 -7.69 16.24 -12.74
CA PHE A 328 -8.01 16.67 -11.36
C PHE A 328 -7.09 17.77 -10.82
N LEU A 329 -5.79 17.76 -11.17
CA LEU A 329 -4.82 18.78 -10.78
C LEU A 329 -4.77 19.94 -11.77
N LYS A 330 -4.84 19.66 -13.07
CA LYS A 330 -4.83 20.69 -14.12
C LYS A 330 -6.03 21.62 -14.02
N VAL A 331 -7.23 21.07 -13.83
CA VAL A 331 -8.46 21.85 -13.66
C VAL A 331 -8.34 22.78 -12.45
N ALA A 332 -7.84 22.26 -11.31
CA ALA A 332 -7.59 23.08 -10.12
C ALA A 332 -6.59 24.21 -10.41
N PHE A 333 -5.51 23.91 -11.13
CA PHE A 333 -4.48 24.88 -11.51
C PHE A 333 -5.04 25.95 -12.47
N PHE A 334 -5.78 25.57 -13.51
CA PHE A 334 -6.33 26.50 -14.50
C PHE A 334 -7.38 27.41 -13.88
N LYS A 335 -8.33 26.86 -13.12
CA LYS A 335 -9.34 27.66 -12.42
C LYS A 335 -8.68 28.69 -11.50
N ALA A 336 -7.67 28.27 -10.72
CA ALA A 336 -6.93 29.17 -9.85
C ALA A 336 -6.15 30.25 -10.62
N ALA A 337 -5.59 29.93 -11.79
CA ALA A 337 -4.83 30.87 -12.62
C ALA A 337 -5.75 31.91 -13.30
N LEU A 338 -6.87 31.46 -13.87
CA LEU A 338 -7.82 32.30 -14.58
C LEU A 338 -8.53 33.26 -13.62
N ALA A 339 -8.81 32.81 -12.39
CA ALA A 339 -9.35 33.65 -11.32
C ALA A 339 -8.42 34.79 -10.87
N THR A 340 -7.16 34.85 -11.32
CA THR A 340 -6.28 36.02 -11.06
C THR A 340 -6.32 37.08 -12.17
N ILE A 341 -7.02 36.82 -13.28
CA ILE A 341 -7.18 37.76 -14.40
C ILE A 341 -8.48 38.56 -14.26
N ILE A 342 -9.50 37.94 -13.67
CA ILE A 342 -10.78 38.56 -13.28
C ILE A 342 -10.55 39.34 -11.98
#